data_AF-A0A7K4C9F6-F1
#
_entry.id   AF-A0A7K4C9F6-F1
#
_cell.length_a   1.000
_cell.length_b   1.000
_cell.length_c   1.000
_cell.angle_alpha   90.00
_cell.angle_beta   90.00
_cell.angle_gamma   90.00
#
_symmetry.space_group_name_H-M   'P 1'
#
loop_
_entity.id
_entity.type
_entity.pdbx_description
1 polymer ?
#
loop_
_entity_poly.entity_id
_entity_poly.type
_entity_poly.pdbx_seq_one_letter_code
_entity_poly.pdbx_strand_id
1 'polypeptide(L)'
;MKTENYCTILFALVLAAILIVPIVTAESEDVKDLILPQFTVDESQEKTIIDKELSPVKDENLYHIPEGSVIYHSMGMTRVFDSRGMQLLVSDDSTSKLISTPNGPMPASHVHEVPSGAVISEKKGFSVVKY
;
A
#
# COMPACT_ATOMS: atom_id res chain seq x y z
N MET A 1 -44.58 -3.40 -40.39
CA MET A 1 -43.36 -3.27 -39.57
C MET A 1 -43.73 -2.64 -38.24
N LYS A 2 -43.70 -3.41 -37.14
CA LYS A 2 -43.92 -2.93 -35.76
C LYS A 2 -42.55 -2.84 -35.08
N THR A 3 -41.85 -1.74 -35.27
CA THR A 3 -40.50 -1.50 -34.70
C THR A 3 -40.50 -0.42 -33.62
N GLU A 4 -41.62 0.26 -33.38
CA GLU A 4 -41.65 1.46 -32.54
C GLU A 4 -41.69 1.21 -31.03
N ASN A 5 -42.01 -0.02 -30.59
CA ASN A 5 -42.19 -0.31 -29.16
C ASN A 5 -40.94 -0.90 -28.50
N TYR A 6 -39.99 -1.44 -29.27
CA TYR A 6 -38.81 -2.09 -28.70
C TYR A 6 -37.80 -1.08 -28.15
N CYS A 7 -37.65 0.08 -28.79
CA CYS A 7 -36.72 1.12 -28.36
C CYS A 7 -37.11 1.68 -26.99
N THR A 8 -38.40 1.91 -26.76
CA THR A 8 -38.95 2.44 -25.51
C THR A 8 -38.80 1.45 -24.36
N ILE A 9 -39.01 0.15 -24.63
CA ILE A 9 -38.84 -0.93 -23.64
C ILE A 9 -37.36 -1.09 -23.27
N LEU A 10 -36.45 -1.04 -24.25
CA LEU A 10 -35.01 -1.15 -24.01
C LEU A 10 -34.50 0.05 -23.19
N PHE A 11 -34.97 1.26 -23.49
CA PHE A 11 -34.59 2.46 -22.77
C PHE A 11 -35.10 2.45 -21.32
N ALA A 12 -36.32 1.95 -21.07
CA ALA A 12 -36.87 1.80 -19.72
C ALA A 12 -36.10 0.77 -18.88
N LEU A 13 -35.65 -0.33 -19.48
CA LEU A 13 -34.82 -1.35 -18.82
C LEU A 13 -33.43 -0.80 -18.43
N VAL A 14 -32.81 -0.01 -19.31
CA VAL A 14 -31.52 0.64 -19.00
C VAL A 14 -31.67 1.65 -17.86
N LEU A 15 -32.75 2.44 -17.83
CA LEU A 15 -32.99 3.40 -16.75
C LEU A 15 -33.20 2.72 -15.38
N ALA A 16 -33.90 1.58 -15.35
CA ALA A 16 -34.12 0.82 -14.12
C ALA A 16 -32.82 0.19 -13.58
N ALA A 17 -31.86 -0.17 -14.45
CA ALA A 17 -30.60 -0.77 -14.06
C ALA A 17 -29.60 0.23 -13.41
N ILE A 18 -29.73 1.53 -13.68
CA ILE A 18 -28.86 2.56 -13.09
C ILE A 18 -29.14 2.77 -11.60
N LEU A 19 -30.31 2.35 -11.09
CA LEU A 19 -30.70 2.55 -9.68
C LEU A 19 -30.04 1.57 -8.68
N ILE A 20 -29.26 0.60 -9.15
CA ILE A 20 -28.75 -0.50 -8.31
C ILE A 20 -27.22 -0.50 -8.21
N VAL A 21 -26.51 0.42 -8.88
CA VAL A 21 -25.06 0.52 -8.68
C VAL A 21 -24.78 1.19 -7.33
N PRO A 22 -24.11 0.50 -6.38
CA PRO A 22 -23.62 1.16 -5.18
C PRO A 22 -22.64 2.26 -5.62
N ILE A 23 -22.95 3.50 -5.30
CA ILE A 23 -22.00 4.61 -5.44
C ILE A 23 -20.94 4.37 -4.37
N VAL A 24 -19.83 3.76 -4.76
CA VAL A 24 -18.63 3.72 -3.93
C VAL A 24 -17.99 5.09 -4.06
N THR A 25 -18.29 5.97 -3.10
CA THR A 25 -17.54 7.21 -2.93
C THR A 25 -16.29 6.86 -2.13
N ALA A 26 -15.10 7.03 -2.72
CA ALA A 26 -13.87 7.06 -1.96
C ALA A 26 -13.83 8.42 -1.27
N GLU A 27 -14.23 8.50 0.00
CA GLU A 27 -13.89 9.66 0.82
C GLU A 27 -12.37 9.68 0.93
N SER A 28 -11.75 10.66 0.27
CA SER A 28 -10.36 10.98 0.54
C SER A 28 -10.33 11.63 1.92
N GLU A 29 -10.10 10.83 2.96
CA GLU A 29 -9.63 11.38 4.23
C GLU A 29 -8.36 12.16 3.91
N ASP A 30 -8.44 13.48 4.03
CA ASP A 30 -7.32 14.38 3.77
C ASP A 30 -6.25 14.03 4.81
N VAL A 31 -5.16 13.39 4.37
CA VAL A 31 -4.05 12.85 5.21
C VAL A 31 -3.29 13.96 5.98
N LYS A 32 -3.81 15.19 5.98
CA LYS A 32 -3.27 16.37 6.66
C LYS A 32 -3.17 16.21 8.18
N ASP A 33 -3.97 15.31 8.76
CA ASP A 33 -3.96 15.03 10.21
C ASP A 33 -3.13 13.79 10.60
N LEU A 34 -2.34 13.24 9.67
CA LEU A 34 -1.46 12.11 9.98
C LEU A 34 -0.25 12.58 10.81
N ILE A 35 -0.41 12.54 12.13
CA ILE A 35 0.70 12.79 13.07
C ILE A 35 1.60 11.55 13.08
N LEU A 36 2.80 11.68 12.49
CA LEU A 36 3.82 10.65 12.55
C LEU A 36 4.53 10.68 13.91
N PRO A 37 4.84 9.52 14.50
CA PRO A 37 5.65 9.47 15.70
C PRO A 37 7.07 9.95 15.41
N GLN A 38 7.80 10.32 16.45
CA GLN A 38 9.24 10.57 16.33
C GLN A 38 9.95 9.22 16.14
N PHE A 39 10.69 9.08 15.03
CA PHE A 39 11.43 7.86 14.74
C PHE A 39 12.72 7.78 15.57
N THR A 40 12.90 6.66 16.25
CA THR A 40 14.13 6.33 16.97
C THR A 40 14.94 5.37 16.11
N VAL A 41 16.07 5.86 15.58
CA VAL A 41 16.97 5.07 14.73
C VAL A 41 18.00 4.37 15.60
N ASP A 42 18.12 3.06 15.43
CA ASP A 42 19.20 2.27 15.99
C ASP A 42 20.22 1.95 14.89
N GLU A 43 21.32 2.69 14.87
CA GLU A 43 22.41 2.49 13.90
C GLU A 43 23.27 1.26 14.24
N SER A 44 23.11 0.68 15.42
CA SER A 44 23.82 -0.55 15.82
C SER A 44 23.07 -1.82 15.43
N GLN A 45 21.81 -1.70 14.99
CA GLN A 45 21.00 -2.83 14.56
C GLN A 45 21.61 -3.50 13.33
N GLU A 46 21.69 -4.84 13.37
CA GLU A 46 22.15 -5.63 12.24
C GLU A 46 21.22 -5.48 11.04
N LYS A 47 21.82 -5.30 9.86
CA LYS A 47 21.09 -5.17 8.60
C LYS A 47 20.45 -6.51 8.24
N THR A 48 19.13 -6.50 8.11
CA THR A 48 18.35 -7.67 7.69
C THR A 48 18.33 -7.76 6.17
N ILE A 49 18.63 -8.94 5.62
CA ILE A 49 18.46 -9.22 4.19
C ILE A 49 16.98 -9.53 3.95
N ILE A 50 16.33 -8.71 3.13
CA ILE A 50 14.94 -8.91 2.75
C ILE A 50 14.91 -9.63 1.40
N ASP A 51 14.30 -10.81 1.38
CA ASP A 51 14.19 -11.67 0.20
C ASP A 51 12.77 -11.84 -0.33
N LYS A 52 11.80 -11.21 0.35
CA LYS A 52 10.34 -11.29 0.10
C LYS A 52 9.70 -9.92 0.29
N GLU A 53 8.51 -9.75 -0.28
CA GLU A 53 7.72 -8.52 -0.18
C GLU A 53 7.30 -8.26 1.27
N LEU A 54 7.30 -7.00 1.69
CA LEU A 54 6.87 -6.60 3.03
C LEU A 54 5.33 -6.63 3.13
N SER A 55 4.78 -7.27 4.16
CA SER A 55 3.33 -7.32 4.34
C SER A 55 2.90 -7.35 5.81
N PRO A 56 1.79 -6.68 6.18
CA PRO A 56 1.14 -6.86 7.47
C PRO A 56 0.51 -8.25 7.61
N VAL A 57 0.27 -8.94 6.50
CA VAL A 57 -0.30 -10.29 6.48
C VAL A 57 0.80 -11.30 6.77
N LYS A 58 0.50 -12.27 7.63
CA LYS A 58 1.41 -13.36 7.93
C LYS A 58 1.21 -14.49 6.91
N ASP A 59 2.11 -14.55 5.94
CA ASP A 59 2.18 -15.60 4.91
C ASP A 59 3.61 -16.15 4.79
N GLU A 60 3.77 -17.40 4.37
CA GLU A 60 5.10 -18.03 4.20
C GLU A 60 5.92 -17.41 3.06
N ASN A 61 5.27 -16.77 2.09
CA ASN A 61 5.90 -16.13 0.94
C ASN A 61 6.15 -14.63 1.13
N LEU A 62 5.73 -14.07 2.27
CA LEU A 62 5.85 -12.65 2.59
C LEU A 62 6.80 -12.43 3.77
N TYR A 63 7.42 -11.26 3.81
CA TYR A 63 8.14 -10.80 4.98
C TYR A 63 7.17 -10.03 5.87
N HIS A 64 6.81 -10.64 7.01
CA HIS A 64 5.83 -10.06 7.91
C HIS A 64 6.38 -8.80 8.62
N ILE A 65 5.64 -7.70 8.53
CA ILE A 65 5.79 -6.49 9.35
C ILE A 65 4.51 -6.30 10.18
N PRO A 66 4.57 -5.69 11.38
CA PRO A 66 3.36 -5.40 12.14
C PRO A 66 2.42 -4.42 11.45
N GLU A 67 1.13 -4.54 11.75
CA GLU A 67 0.15 -3.53 11.35
C GLU A 67 0.47 -2.17 12.01
N GLY A 68 0.33 -1.11 11.23
CA GLY A 68 0.66 0.26 11.62
C GLY A 68 2.15 0.60 11.49
N SER A 69 2.95 -0.29 10.90
CA SER A 69 4.36 -0.02 10.62
C SER A 69 4.56 1.08 9.59
N VAL A 70 5.62 1.86 9.78
CA VAL A 70 6.04 2.91 8.83
C VAL A 70 7.27 2.44 8.08
N ILE A 71 7.21 2.45 6.74
CA ILE A 71 8.35 2.12 5.88
C ILE A 71 9.01 3.42 5.43
N TYR A 72 10.31 3.54 5.68
CA TYR A 72 11.10 4.71 5.35
C TYR A 72 12.28 4.34 4.46
N HIS A 73 12.38 4.99 3.31
CA HIS A 73 13.45 4.77 2.34
C HIS A 73 14.38 5.98 2.31
N SER A 74 15.66 5.76 2.61
CA SER A 74 16.66 6.83 2.61
C SER A 74 18.04 6.30 2.27
N MET A 75 18.70 6.96 1.30
CA MET A 75 20.11 6.73 0.94
C MET A 75 20.43 5.24 0.63
N GLY A 76 19.52 4.52 -0.03
CA GLY A 76 19.71 3.10 -0.36
C GLY A 76 19.54 2.16 0.83
N MET A 77 18.90 2.62 1.90
CA MET A 77 18.46 1.80 3.01
C MET A 77 16.95 1.91 3.20
N THR A 78 16.35 0.79 3.60
CA THR A 78 14.97 0.73 4.05
C THR A 78 14.93 0.50 5.55
N ARG A 79 14.20 1.34 6.30
CA ARG A 79 13.94 1.17 7.73
C ARG A 79 12.44 0.96 7.92
N VAL A 80 12.07 0.01 8.77
CA VAL A 80 10.68 -0.19 9.18
C VAL A 80 10.57 0.16 10.65
N PHE A 81 9.60 1.00 10.98
CA PHE A 81 9.29 1.39 12.34
C PHE A 81 7.95 0.78 12.77
N ASP A 82 7.78 0.56 14.08
CA ASP A 82 6.46 0.26 14.64
C ASP A 82 5.58 1.51 14.65
N SER A 83 4.30 1.34 15.04
CA SER A 83 3.33 2.44 15.13
C SER A 83 3.69 3.52 16.15
N ARG A 84 4.68 3.28 17.03
CA ARG A 84 5.20 4.22 18.04
C ARG A 84 6.51 4.88 17.59
N GLY A 85 7.04 4.52 16.43
CA GLY A 85 8.28 5.06 15.87
C GLY A 85 9.56 4.33 16.33
N MET A 86 9.47 3.15 16.94
CA MET A 86 10.65 2.34 17.25
C MET A 86 11.09 1.52 16.04
N GLN A 87 12.38 1.51 15.73
CA GLN A 87 12.92 0.73 14.61
C GLN A 87 12.72 -0.77 14.86
N LEU A 88 12.07 -1.44 13.92
CA LEU A 88 11.87 -2.89 13.90
C LEU A 88 12.97 -3.58 13.09
N LEU A 89 13.32 -3.00 11.94
CA LEU A 89 14.38 -3.50 11.09
C LEU A 89 15.02 -2.39 10.25
N VAL A 90 16.23 -2.69 9.79
CA VAL A 90 16.95 -1.95 8.77
C VAL A 90 17.45 -2.92 7.72
N SER A 91 17.34 -2.54 6.45
CA SER A 91 17.82 -3.32 5.31
C SER A 91 18.63 -2.44 4.36
N ASP A 92 19.61 -3.04 3.71
CA ASP A 92 20.36 -2.45 2.61
C ASP A 92 19.66 -2.83 1.31
N ASP A 93 19.27 -1.82 0.52
CA ASP A 93 18.54 -2.09 -0.71
C ASP A 93 19.42 -2.79 -1.76
N SER A 94 20.75 -2.67 -1.64
CA SER A 94 21.71 -3.33 -2.52
C SER A 94 21.87 -4.83 -2.26
N THR A 95 21.55 -5.29 -1.04
CA THR A 95 21.65 -6.71 -0.66
C THR A 95 20.30 -7.41 -0.69
N SER A 96 19.21 -6.65 -0.81
CA SER A 96 17.86 -7.16 -0.95
C SER A 96 17.68 -7.91 -2.27
N LYS A 97 16.89 -8.99 -2.25
CA LYS A 97 16.58 -9.74 -3.47
C LYS A 97 15.79 -8.86 -4.43
N LEU A 98 16.04 -8.98 -5.74
CA LEU A 98 15.21 -8.31 -6.74
C LEU A 98 13.92 -9.09 -6.98
N ILE A 99 12.79 -8.40 -6.87
CA ILE A 99 11.45 -8.89 -7.17
C ILE A 99 10.99 -8.25 -8.49
N SER A 100 10.38 -9.05 -9.35
CA SER A 100 9.88 -8.56 -10.63
C SER A 100 8.56 -7.83 -10.43
N THR A 101 8.53 -6.52 -10.71
CA THR A 101 7.31 -5.71 -10.67
C THR A 101 6.89 -5.32 -12.10
N PRO A 102 5.65 -4.86 -12.32
CA PRO A 102 5.21 -4.34 -13.62
C PRO A 102 6.10 -3.21 -14.17
N ASN A 103 6.77 -2.45 -13.29
CA ASN A 103 7.66 -1.35 -13.65
C ASN A 103 9.15 -1.77 -13.75
N GLY A 104 9.43 -3.07 -13.66
CA GLY A 104 10.78 -3.64 -13.69
C GLY A 104 11.22 -4.25 -12.36
N PRO A 105 12.44 -4.81 -12.30
CA PRO A 105 12.98 -5.39 -11.07
C PRO A 105 13.16 -4.31 -9.99
N MET A 106 12.64 -4.56 -8.79
CA MET A 106 12.81 -3.69 -7.62
C MET A 106 13.36 -4.49 -6.44
N PRO A 107 14.13 -3.87 -5.53
CA PRO A 107 14.53 -4.50 -4.27
C PRO A 107 13.30 -4.96 -3.48
N ALA A 108 13.36 -6.15 -2.88
CA ALA A 108 12.27 -6.69 -2.06
C ALA A 108 11.88 -5.76 -0.91
N SER A 109 12.85 -4.99 -0.38
CA SER A 109 12.62 -3.94 0.62
C SER A 109 11.67 -2.82 0.15
N HIS A 110 11.54 -2.59 -1.16
CA HIS A 110 10.66 -1.58 -1.76
C HIS A 110 9.29 -2.11 -2.15
N VAL A 111 9.15 -3.44 -2.25
CA VAL A 111 7.90 -4.07 -2.64
C VAL A 111 7.13 -4.40 -1.37
N HIS A 112 5.92 -3.86 -1.27
CA HIS A 112 5.05 -4.07 -0.12
C HIS A 112 3.60 -4.22 -0.56
N GLU A 113 2.87 -5.09 0.15
CA GLU A 113 1.44 -5.22 -0.04
C GLU A 113 0.72 -4.02 0.61
N VAL A 114 -0.23 -3.46 -0.12
CA VAL A 114 -1.10 -2.38 0.36
C VAL A 114 -2.52 -2.92 0.45
N PRO A 115 -2.99 -3.30 1.66
CA PRO A 115 -4.36 -3.72 1.91
C PRO A 115 -5.37 -2.62 1.60
N SER A 116 -6.60 -3.03 1.34
CA SER A 116 -7.72 -2.10 1.15
C SER A 116 -7.91 -1.22 2.39
N GLY A 117 -8.01 0.09 2.18
CA GLY A 117 -8.16 1.09 3.25
C GLY A 117 -6.83 1.67 3.75
N ALA A 118 -5.69 1.16 3.29
CA ALA A 118 -4.41 1.75 3.63
C ALA A 118 -4.25 3.14 2.99
N VAL A 119 -3.70 4.07 3.77
CA VAL A 119 -3.38 5.42 3.31
C VAL A 119 -1.90 5.45 2.91
N ILE A 120 -1.62 5.69 1.63
CA ILE A 120 -0.26 5.94 1.12
C ILE A 120 -0.03 7.45 1.12
N SER A 121 0.91 7.92 1.94
CA SER A 121 1.39 9.31 1.88
C SER A 121 2.82 9.35 1.39
N GLU A 122 3.02 9.68 0.11
CA GLU A 122 4.32 9.96 -0.46
C GLU A 122 4.75 11.41 -0.14
N LYS A 123 5.62 11.56 0.85
CA LYS A 123 6.31 12.84 1.12
C LYS A 123 7.79 12.58 0.91
N LYS A 124 8.43 13.17 -0.11
CA LYS A 124 9.84 12.95 -0.53
C LYS A 124 10.65 12.02 0.42
N GLY A 125 10.66 10.71 0.12
CA GLY A 125 11.41 9.69 0.88
C GLY A 125 10.61 8.87 1.91
N PHE A 126 9.33 9.17 2.12
CA PHE A 126 8.45 8.46 3.07
C PHE A 126 7.30 7.79 2.33
N SER A 127 7.10 6.49 2.59
CA SER A 127 5.88 5.75 2.26
C SER A 127 5.26 5.28 3.56
N VAL A 128 4.37 6.09 4.11
CA VAL A 128 3.61 5.66 5.29
C VAL A 128 2.50 4.78 4.80
N VAL A 129 2.46 3.53 5.25
CA VAL A 129 1.32 2.62 5.08
C VAL A 129 0.65 2.53 6.43
N LYS A 130 -0.36 3.38 6.65
CA LYS A 130 -1.18 3.30 7.85
C LYS A 130 -2.46 2.55 7.52
N TYR A 131 -2.74 1.54 8.33
CA TYR A 131 -3.98 0.77 8.35
C TYR A 131 -4.90 1.35 9.42
#